data_AF-A0A3C1BYC7-F1
#
_entry.id   AF-A0A3C1BYC7-F1
#
_cell.length_a   1.000
_cell.length_b   1.000
_cell.length_c   1.000
_cell.angle_alpha   90.00
_cell.angle_beta   90.00
_cell.angle_gamma   90.00
#
_symmetry.space_group_name_H-M   'P 1'
#
loop_
_entity.id
_entity.type
_entity.pdbx_description
1 polymer ?
#
loop_
_entity_poly.entity_id
_entity_poly.type
_entity_poly.pdbx_seq_one_letter_code
_entity_poly.pdbx_strand_id
1 'polypeptide(L)'
;MELDSTLATISAVLPDNIGQAVTTAAASFIPEGLSDVIWHAQRYFPKEVDVVSAAKFMLYFSLISLILGILGRVFLGKRSSLNLSVSSSMGILFVYAATVAIYTFHPWSLNQLLTPLPFVSFSGEYLIVLPITDIQFPALCAQVLSLVLLAFLVNLVDTFIPKGSNLILWLILRVVMLGVCMVLHLSVGWAFQTYLPGVLVNYAPMLLLLILAFCLLSGLVNLLLGLVIAVANPFLGAMYTFFFSNIVGKQVSKAVFSTAILCAVFYLLDLFGYTVVCISAGALITYIPVALLLLALWYLIGCVL
;
A
#
# COMPACT_ATOMS: atom_id res chain seq x y z
N MET A 1 6.56 -27.59 30.95
CA MET A 1 6.74 -26.94 32.26
C MET A 1 8.05 -27.35 32.97
N GLU A 2 9.01 -28.00 32.32
CA GLU A 2 10.24 -28.48 33.01
C GLU A 2 11.55 -27.78 32.63
N LEU A 3 11.59 -26.95 31.58
CA LEU A 3 12.82 -26.27 31.16
C LEU A 3 13.07 -24.97 31.95
N ASP A 4 12.02 -24.20 32.22
CA ASP A 4 12.12 -22.94 32.98
C ASP A 4 12.42 -23.18 34.47
N SER A 5 11.91 -24.27 35.05
CA SER A 5 12.16 -24.63 36.45
C SER A 5 13.57 -25.17 36.69
N THR A 6 14.14 -25.90 35.72
CA THR A 6 15.53 -26.36 35.77
C THR A 6 16.51 -25.20 35.56
N LEU A 7 16.22 -24.25 34.65
CA LEU A 7 17.04 -23.04 34.49
C LEU A 7 17.05 -22.14 35.74
N ALA A 8 15.89 -21.95 36.37
CA ALA A 8 15.76 -21.13 37.59
C ALA A 8 16.50 -21.74 38.79
N THR A 9 16.61 -23.07 38.85
CA THR A 9 17.34 -23.77 39.92
C THR A 9 18.86 -23.67 39.71
N ILE A 10 19.32 -23.68 38.46
CA ILE A 10 20.75 -23.54 38.13
C ILE A 10 21.23 -22.09 38.32
N SER A 11 20.39 -21.09 38.03
CA SER A 11 20.73 -19.68 38.25
C SER A 11 20.86 -19.27 39.71
N ALA A 12 20.29 -20.05 40.64
CA ALA A 12 20.38 -19.79 42.08
C ALA A 12 21.69 -20.30 42.71
N VAL A 13 22.47 -21.14 41.99
CA VAL A 13 23.66 -21.83 42.51
C VAL A 13 24.98 -21.24 41.95
N LEU A 14 24.91 -20.39 40.93
CA LEU A 14 26.10 -19.90 40.24
C LEU A 14 26.44 -18.46 40.65
N PRO A 15 27.68 -18.17 41.11
CA PRO A 15 28.11 -16.80 41.41
C PRO A 15 28.05 -15.93 40.14
N ASP A 16 27.64 -14.67 40.31
CA ASP A 16 27.26 -13.69 39.27
C ASP A 16 28.24 -13.56 38.08
N ASN A 17 29.51 -13.92 38.29
CA ASN A 17 30.57 -13.84 37.29
C ASN A 17 30.51 -14.97 36.24
N ILE A 18 29.82 -16.07 36.53
CA ILE A 18 29.68 -17.22 35.61
C ILE A 18 28.38 -17.09 34.79
N GLY A 19 27.33 -16.46 35.33
CA GLY A 19 26.07 -16.22 34.62
C GLY A 19 26.24 -15.30 33.39
N GLN A 20 27.12 -14.29 33.49
CA GLN A 20 27.49 -13.46 32.35
C GLN A 20 28.36 -14.21 31.33
N ALA A 21 29.27 -15.08 31.77
CA ALA A 21 30.13 -15.87 30.90
C ALA A 21 29.34 -16.94 30.12
N VAL A 22 28.32 -17.54 30.74
CA VAL A 22 27.44 -18.53 30.09
C VAL A 22 26.47 -17.86 29.11
N THR A 23 25.98 -16.66 29.38
CA THR A 23 25.14 -15.91 28.43
C THR A 23 25.93 -15.33 27.25
N THR A 24 27.18 -14.89 27.46
CA THR A 24 28.07 -14.50 26.34
C THR A 24 28.56 -15.70 25.54
N ALA A 25 28.85 -16.85 26.19
CA ALA A 25 29.15 -18.09 25.47
C ALA A 25 27.93 -18.61 24.71
N ALA A 26 26.73 -18.57 25.28
CA ALA A 26 25.49 -18.96 24.60
C ALA A 26 25.15 -18.03 23.42
N ALA A 27 25.42 -16.71 23.55
CA ALA A 27 25.31 -15.77 22.43
C ALA A 27 26.30 -16.08 21.30
N SER A 28 27.48 -16.62 21.61
CA SER A 28 28.45 -17.08 20.59
C SER A 28 28.07 -18.41 19.91
N PHE A 29 27.11 -19.16 20.46
CA PHE A 29 26.54 -20.37 19.85
C PHE A 29 25.29 -20.11 19.01
N ILE A 30 24.76 -18.89 19.00
CA ILE A 30 23.72 -18.49 18.05
C ILE A 30 24.44 -18.14 16.74
N PRO A 31 24.29 -18.93 15.66
CA PRO A 31 24.88 -18.58 14.37
C PRO A 31 24.38 -17.20 13.95
N GLU A 32 25.23 -16.34 13.39
CA GLU A 32 24.84 -15.00 12.92
C GLU A 32 23.66 -15.03 11.92
N GLY A 33 23.45 -16.15 11.23
CA GLY A 33 22.28 -16.37 10.37
C GLY A 33 21.01 -16.85 11.08
N LEU A 34 21.08 -17.35 12.32
CA LEU A 34 19.91 -17.84 13.04
C LEU A 34 19.07 -16.69 13.60
N SER A 35 19.68 -15.58 14.03
CA SER A 35 18.94 -14.35 14.37
C SER A 35 18.19 -13.81 13.16
N ASP A 36 18.81 -13.83 11.98
CA ASP A 36 18.17 -13.41 10.73
C ASP A 36 17.06 -14.39 10.35
N VAL A 37 17.29 -15.70 10.43
CA VAL A 37 16.25 -16.72 10.16
C VAL A 37 15.10 -16.63 11.16
N ILE A 38 15.37 -16.39 12.45
CA ILE A 38 14.35 -16.19 13.49
C ILE A 38 13.59 -14.89 13.24
N TRP A 39 14.27 -13.81 12.86
CA TRP A 39 13.65 -12.54 12.51
C TRP A 39 12.75 -12.66 11.27
N HIS A 40 13.24 -13.31 10.22
CA HIS A 40 12.46 -13.61 9.02
C HIS A 40 11.29 -14.54 9.36
N ALA A 41 11.49 -15.58 10.18
CA ALA A 41 10.42 -16.47 10.62
C ALA A 41 9.36 -15.75 11.46
N GLN A 42 9.77 -14.83 12.34
CA GLN A 42 8.87 -13.98 13.14
C GLN A 42 7.92 -13.14 12.29
N ARG A 43 8.32 -12.76 11.07
CA ARG A 43 7.43 -12.07 10.13
C ARG A 43 6.29 -12.96 9.64
N TYR A 44 6.48 -14.27 9.55
CA TYR A 44 5.45 -15.18 9.04
C TYR A 44 4.48 -15.67 10.12
N PHE A 45 4.71 -15.35 11.40
CA PHE A 45 3.74 -15.67 12.44
C PHE A 45 2.52 -14.76 12.33
N PRO A 46 1.30 -15.33 12.35
CA PRO A 46 0.08 -14.54 12.33
C PRO A 46 0.06 -13.66 13.58
N LYS A 47 0.18 -12.34 13.40
CA LYS A 47 -0.01 -11.40 14.49
C LYS A 47 -1.50 -11.16 14.68
N GLU A 48 -1.98 -11.45 15.88
CA GLU A 48 -3.22 -10.86 16.33
C GLU A 48 -3.02 -9.35 16.40
N VAL A 49 -3.95 -8.62 15.78
CA VAL A 49 -3.90 -7.16 15.77
C VAL A 49 -4.24 -6.69 17.19
N ASP A 50 -3.21 -6.50 18.01
CA ASP A 50 -3.35 -5.87 19.31
C ASP A 50 -3.92 -4.45 19.13
N VAL A 51 -4.99 -4.17 19.87
CA VAL A 51 -5.74 -2.91 19.79
C VAL A 51 -4.82 -1.71 20.04
N VAL A 52 -3.84 -1.85 20.94
CA VAL A 52 -2.91 -0.76 21.29
C VAL A 52 -1.92 -0.50 20.16
N SER A 53 -1.35 -1.56 19.59
CA SER A 53 -0.41 -1.47 18.46
C SER A 53 -1.10 -0.98 17.18
N ALA A 54 -2.32 -1.41 16.94
CA ALA A 54 -3.18 -0.92 15.86
C ALA A 54 -3.58 0.54 16.05
N ALA A 55 -3.92 0.95 17.28
CA ALA A 55 -4.21 2.34 17.60
C ALA A 55 -3.00 3.26 17.36
N LYS A 56 -1.80 2.83 17.74
CA LYS A 56 -0.56 3.56 17.44
C LYS A 56 -0.35 3.70 15.94
N PHE A 57 -0.48 2.60 15.18
CA PHE A 57 -0.37 2.64 13.72
C PHE A 57 -1.40 3.58 13.10
N MET A 58 -2.68 3.47 13.49
CA MET A 58 -3.75 4.36 13.03
C MET A 58 -3.46 5.83 13.32
N LEU A 59 -2.92 6.14 14.51
CA LEU A 59 -2.58 7.50 14.91
C LEU A 59 -1.44 8.05 14.05
N TYR A 60 -0.34 7.32 13.91
CA TYR A 60 0.78 7.74 13.06
C TYR A 60 0.35 7.89 11.60
N PHE A 61 -0.41 6.93 11.08
CA PHE A 61 -0.92 6.95 9.71
C PHE A 61 -1.84 8.15 9.47
N SER A 62 -2.76 8.42 10.40
CA SER A 62 -3.65 9.58 10.35
C SER A 62 -2.88 10.90 10.39
N LEU A 63 -1.93 11.02 11.32
CA LEU A 63 -1.13 12.22 11.50
C LEU A 63 -0.26 12.51 10.28
N ILE A 64 0.43 11.50 9.75
CA ILE A 64 1.24 11.63 8.54
C ILE A 64 0.36 12.01 7.35
N SER A 65 -0.78 11.35 7.16
CA SER A 65 -1.70 11.64 6.05
C SER A 65 -2.26 13.06 6.11
N LEU A 66 -2.57 13.53 7.32
CA LEU A 66 -3.09 14.87 7.56
C LEU A 66 -2.01 15.94 7.35
N ILE A 67 -0.78 15.70 7.82
CA ILE A 67 0.38 16.56 7.53
C ILE A 67 0.60 16.62 6.02
N LEU A 68 0.60 15.48 5.32
CA LEU A 68 0.82 15.42 3.88
C LEU A 68 -0.28 16.16 3.10
N GLY A 69 -1.55 16.05 3.55
CA GLY A 69 -2.67 16.80 3.01
C GLY A 69 -2.54 18.32 3.24
N ILE A 70 -2.21 18.74 4.46
CA ILE A 70 -1.99 20.17 4.80
C ILE A 70 -0.81 20.72 3.99
N LEU A 71 0.31 20.02 3.97
CA LEU A 71 1.51 20.39 3.22
C LEU A 71 1.17 20.52 1.73
N GLY A 72 0.42 19.56 1.18
CA GLY A 72 -0.08 19.60 -0.19
C GLY A 72 -0.93 20.84 -0.48
N ARG A 73 -1.79 21.26 0.45
CA ARG A 73 -2.61 22.47 0.30
C ARG A 73 -1.79 23.75 0.44
N VAL A 74 -0.86 23.80 1.40
CA VAL A 74 -0.06 25.00 1.71
C VAL A 74 0.97 25.28 0.63
N PHE A 75 1.70 24.27 0.16
CA PHE A 75 2.77 24.46 -0.82
C PHE A 75 2.29 24.52 -2.27
N LEU A 76 1.21 23.81 -2.61
CA LEU A 76 0.75 23.64 -4.01
C LEU A 76 -0.66 24.18 -4.26
N GLY A 77 -1.32 24.76 -3.24
CA GLY A 77 -2.62 25.42 -3.35
C GLY A 77 -3.85 24.50 -3.27
N LYS A 78 -5.05 25.13 -3.32
CA LYS A 78 -6.38 24.47 -3.12
C LYS A 78 -6.74 23.39 -4.15
N ARG A 79 -6.04 23.31 -5.30
CA ARG A 79 -6.24 22.26 -6.33
C ARG A 79 -4.94 21.50 -6.61
N SER A 80 -4.14 21.27 -5.57
CA SER A 80 -2.89 20.53 -5.66
C SER A 80 -3.10 19.10 -6.16
N SER A 81 -2.31 18.69 -7.16
CA SER A 81 -2.23 17.31 -7.62
C SER A 81 -1.79 16.36 -6.50
N LEU A 82 -1.01 16.85 -5.53
CA LEU A 82 -0.55 16.09 -4.37
C LEU A 82 -1.73 15.78 -3.45
N ASN A 83 -2.56 16.77 -3.12
CA ASN A 83 -3.72 16.55 -2.26
C ASN A 83 -4.73 15.57 -2.89
N LEU A 84 -4.94 15.68 -4.21
CA LEU A 84 -5.73 14.70 -4.97
C LEU A 84 -5.11 13.30 -4.95
N SER A 85 -3.78 13.18 -5.05
CA SER A 85 -3.08 11.90 -5.00
C SER A 85 -3.15 11.25 -3.62
N VAL A 86 -3.07 12.04 -2.55
CA VAL A 86 -3.26 11.58 -1.16
C VAL A 86 -4.71 11.14 -0.95
N SER A 87 -5.68 11.90 -1.44
CA SER A 87 -7.10 11.53 -1.40
C SER A 87 -7.37 10.21 -2.15
N SER A 88 -6.80 10.03 -3.34
CA SER A 88 -6.90 8.78 -4.09
C SER A 88 -6.22 7.61 -3.37
N SER A 89 -5.07 7.83 -2.74
CA SER A 89 -4.39 6.81 -1.92
C SER A 89 -5.27 6.37 -0.75
N MET A 90 -5.91 7.33 -0.06
CA MET A 90 -6.85 7.05 1.03
C MET A 90 -8.07 6.25 0.55
N GLY A 91 -8.61 6.60 -0.62
CA GLY A 91 -9.69 5.84 -1.26
C GLY A 91 -9.30 4.40 -1.57
N ILE A 92 -8.08 4.18 -2.08
CA ILE A 92 -7.55 2.84 -2.36
C ILE A 92 -7.37 2.06 -1.05
N LEU A 93 -6.79 2.65 0.00
CA LEU A 93 -6.70 1.99 1.32
C LEU A 93 -8.06 1.64 1.91
N PHE A 94 -9.06 2.50 1.72
CA PHE A 94 -10.43 2.19 2.11
C PHE A 94 -10.97 0.98 1.34
N VAL A 95 -10.65 0.83 0.05
CA VAL A 95 -11.00 -0.37 -0.72
C VAL A 95 -10.36 -1.62 -0.12
N TYR A 96 -9.09 -1.57 0.27
CA TYR A 96 -8.44 -2.69 0.98
C TYR A 96 -9.20 -3.02 2.27
N ALA A 97 -9.50 -2.04 3.11
CA ALA A 97 -10.23 -2.24 4.36
C ALA A 97 -11.66 -2.78 4.14
N ALA A 98 -12.37 -2.28 3.14
CA ALA A 98 -13.70 -2.74 2.78
C ALA A 98 -13.68 -4.18 2.24
N THR A 99 -12.66 -4.53 1.45
CA THR A 99 -12.45 -5.89 0.94
C THR A 99 -12.20 -6.87 2.07
N VAL A 100 -11.35 -6.49 3.04
CA VAL A 100 -11.13 -7.25 4.27
C VAL A 100 -12.45 -7.47 5.01
N ALA A 101 -13.25 -6.43 5.23
CA ALA A 101 -14.55 -6.55 5.87
C ALA A 101 -15.51 -7.48 5.11
N ILE A 102 -15.65 -7.33 3.79
CA ILE A 102 -16.50 -8.19 2.95
C ILE A 102 -16.05 -9.65 3.02
N TYR A 103 -14.73 -9.89 2.99
CA TYR A 103 -14.16 -11.23 3.03
C TYR A 103 -14.42 -11.93 4.37
N THR A 104 -14.44 -11.21 5.51
CA THR A 104 -14.79 -11.81 6.82
C THR A 104 -16.17 -12.49 6.83
N PHE A 105 -17.13 -11.93 6.10
CA PHE A 105 -18.50 -12.45 6.06
C PHE A 105 -18.66 -13.71 5.20
N HIS A 106 -17.56 -14.28 4.69
CA HIS A 106 -17.54 -15.53 3.91
C HIS A 106 -18.64 -15.64 2.83
N PRO A 107 -18.87 -14.63 1.98
CA PRO A 107 -19.87 -14.77 0.93
C PRO A 107 -19.40 -15.81 -0.09
N TRP A 108 -20.22 -16.85 -0.29
CA TRP A 108 -19.97 -17.95 -1.23
C TRP A 108 -19.49 -17.44 -2.60
N SER A 109 -18.43 -18.05 -3.13
CA SER A 109 -17.87 -17.86 -4.49
C SER A 109 -17.24 -16.50 -4.84
N LEU A 110 -17.03 -15.57 -3.89
CA LEU A 110 -16.37 -14.29 -4.15
C LEU A 110 -14.83 -14.32 -4.13
N ASN A 111 -14.21 -15.47 -3.90
CA ASN A 111 -12.76 -15.60 -3.84
C ASN A 111 -12.09 -15.00 -5.09
N GLN A 112 -12.61 -15.26 -6.29
CA GLN A 112 -12.04 -14.75 -7.55
C GLN A 112 -12.21 -13.22 -7.75
N LEU A 113 -13.23 -12.62 -7.14
CA LEU A 113 -13.54 -11.19 -7.22
C LEU A 113 -12.76 -10.35 -6.20
N LEU A 114 -12.38 -10.94 -5.05
CA LEU A 114 -11.67 -10.28 -3.95
C LEU A 114 -10.14 -10.51 -3.98
N THR A 115 -9.64 -11.53 -4.69
CA THR A 115 -8.20 -11.82 -4.87
C THR A 115 -7.38 -10.93 -5.83
N PRO A 116 -7.91 -9.98 -6.64
CA PRO A 116 -7.06 -9.26 -7.61
C PRO A 116 -6.36 -8.02 -7.03
N LEU A 117 -6.51 -7.73 -5.73
CA LEU A 117 -5.89 -6.54 -5.13
C LEU A 117 -4.36 -6.66 -5.14
N PRO A 118 -3.64 -5.62 -5.59
CA PRO A 118 -2.18 -5.67 -5.61
C PRO A 118 -1.62 -5.79 -4.18
N PHE A 119 -0.48 -6.46 -4.03
CA PHE A 119 0.21 -6.68 -2.74
C PHE A 119 -0.56 -7.45 -1.66
N VAL A 120 -1.77 -7.95 -1.92
CA VAL A 120 -2.58 -8.63 -0.91
C VAL A 120 -3.17 -9.90 -1.49
N SER A 121 -3.08 -10.97 -0.72
CA SER A 121 -3.72 -12.26 -1.01
C SER A 121 -4.54 -12.71 0.18
N PHE A 122 -5.65 -13.39 -0.09
CA PHE A 122 -6.50 -13.97 0.94
C PHE A 122 -6.30 -15.48 0.96
N SER A 123 -6.03 -16.04 2.14
CA SER A 123 -5.86 -17.48 2.32
C SER A 123 -6.57 -17.91 3.61
N GLY A 124 -7.72 -18.58 3.47
CA GLY A 124 -8.53 -19.00 4.61
C GLY A 124 -8.95 -17.80 5.45
N GLU A 125 -8.56 -17.77 6.72
CA GLU A 125 -8.83 -16.67 7.67
C GLU A 125 -7.72 -15.61 7.74
N TYR A 126 -6.73 -15.65 6.83
CA TYR A 126 -5.57 -14.76 6.88
C TYR A 126 -5.49 -13.84 5.66
N LEU A 127 -5.14 -12.59 5.93
CA LEU A 127 -4.68 -11.60 4.97
C LEU A 127 -3.16 -11.74 4.86
N ILE A 128 -2.68 -12.06 3.67
CA ILE A 128 -1.26 -12.12 3.39
C ILE A 128 -0.89 -10.88 2.60
N VAL A 129 -0.24 -9.93 3.26
CA VAL A 129 0.40 -8.79 2.61
C VAL A 129 1.76 -9.26 2.10
N LEU A 130 1.98 -9.07 0.81
CA LEU A 130 3.17 -9.52 0.12
C LEU A 130 4.40 -8.74 0.66
N PRO A 131 5.43 -9.41 1.22
CA PRO A 131 6.57 -8.72 1.79
C PRO A 131 7.38 -8.04 0.69
N ILE A 132 7.57 -6.73 0.78
CA ILE A 132 8.30 -5.95 -0.23
C ILE A 132 9.80 -6.25 -0.16
N THR A 133 10.30 -6.59 1.03
CA THR A 133 11.73 -6.86 1.27
C THR A 133 12.19 -8.23 0.76
N ASP A 134 11.30 -9.23 0.75
CA ASP A 134 11.66 -10.63 0.47
C ASP A 134 11.15 -11.14 -0.91
N ILE A 135 10.52 -10.28 -1.71
CA ILE A 135 9.93 -10.66 -3.01
C ILE A 135 10.93 -10.55 -4.17
N GLN A 136 10.80 -11.48 -5.14
CA GLN A 136 11.52 -11.39 -6.41
C GLN A 136 11.17 -10.10 -7.18
N PHE A 137 12.19 -9.42 -7.70
CA PHE A 137 12.04 -8.14 -8.38
C PHE A 137 11.00 -8.12 -9.51
N PRO A 138 10.89 -9.14 -10.40
CA PRO A 138 9.85 -9.15 -11.44
C PRO A 138 8.42 -9.17 -10.87
N ALA A 139 8.22 -9.93 -9.79
CA ALA A 139 6.93 -10.00 -9.11
C ALA A 139 6.60 -8.68 -8.40
N LEU A 140 7.59 -8.00 -7.81
CA LEU A 140 7.43 -6.64 -7.28
C LEU A 140 6.96 -5.68 -8.39
N CYS A 141 7.64 -5.67 -9.55
CA CYS A 141 7.27 -4.81 -10.68
C CYS A 141 5.85 -5.08 -11.18
N ALA A 142 5.42 -6.34 -11.23
CA ALA A 142 4.05 -6.69 -11.58
C ALA A 142 3.03 -6.12 -10.57
N GLN A 143 3.31 -6.23 -9.28
CA GLN A 143 2.44 -5.68 -8.22
C GLN A 143 2.40 -4.15 -8.22
N VAL A 144 3.56 -3.49 -8.40
CA VAL A 144 3.64 -2.03 -8.54
C VAL A 144 2.89 -1.56 -9.77
N LEU A 145 3.04 -2.22 -10.92
CA LEU A 145 2.31 -1.83 -12.12
C LEU A 145 0.79 -2.02 -11.95
N SER A 146 0.37 -3.14 -11.36
CA SER A 146 -1.04 -3.38 -11.04
C SER A 146 -1.61 -2.29 -10.12
N LEU A 147 -0.82 -1.86 -9.13
CA LEU A 147 -1.18 -0.76 -8.24
C LEU A 147 -1.24 0.60 -8.96
N VAL A 148 -0.31 0.88 -9.88
CA VAL A 148 -0.33 2.08 -10.74
C VAL A 148 -1.58 2.09 -11.62
N LEU A 149 -1.96 0.95 -12.19
CA LEU A 149 -3.17 0.83 -13.01
C LEU A 149 -4.43 1.03 -12.19
N LEU A 150 -4.52 0.42 -11.00
CA LEU A 150 -5.63 0.63 -10.08
C LEU A 150 -5.74 2.10 -9.66
N ALA A 151 -4.62 2.73 -9.30
CA ALA A 151 -4.59 4.15 -8.93
C ALA A 151 -4.95 5.05 -10.12
N PHE A 152 -4.57 4.68 -11.34
CA PHE A 152 -4.98 5.39 -12.55
C PHE A 152 -6.49 5.30 -12.78
N LEU A 153 -7.06 4.10 -12.66
CA LEU A 153 -8.50 3.89 -12.79
C LEU A 153 -9.29 4.69 -11.74
N VAL A 154 -8.88 4.63 -10.47
CA VAL A 154 -9.50 5.40 -9.38
C VAL A 154 -9.47 6.90 -9.68
N ASN A 155 -8.31 7.43 -10.07
CA ASN A 155 -8.15 8.85 -10.43
C ASN A 155 -8.95 9.24 -11.68
N LEU A 156 -9.05 8.35 -12.66
CA LEU A 156 -9.80 8.59 -13.90
C LEU A 156 -11.31 8.62 -13.62
N VAL A 157 -11.84 7.63 -12.91
CA VAL A 157 -13.27 7.56 -12.57
C VAL A 157 -13.66 8.70 -11.63
N ASP A 158 -12.80 9.07 -10.68
CA ASP A 158 -13.02 10.24 -9.81
C ASP A 158 -13.14 11.56 -10.59
N THR A 159 -12.52 11.66 -11.76
CA THR A 159 -12.65 12.85 -12.62
C THR A 159 -14.04 12.97 -13.24
N PHE A 160 -14.74 11.86 -13.42
CA PHE A 160 -16.09 11.83 -14.00
C PHE A 160 -17.20 11.88 -12.95
N ILE A 161 -16.93 11.42 -11.73
CA ILE A 161 -17.93 11.35 -10.66
C ILE A 161 -18.00 12.67 -9.90
N PRO A 162 -19.20 13.26 -9.72
CA PRO A 162 -19.35 14.51 -8.97
C PRO A 162 -18.98 14.31 -7.49
N LYS A 163 -18.54 15.39 -6.84
CA LYS A 163 -18.16 15.34 -5.41
C LYS A 163 -19.35 15.20 -4.45
N GLY A 164 -20.58 15.42 -4.92
CA GLY A 164 -21.77 15.44 -4.06
C GLY A 164 -21.85 16.71 -3.19
N SER A 165 -23.06 17.21 -2.97
CA SER A 165 -23.31 18.41 -2.17
C SER A 165 -23.37 18.15 -0.65
N ASN A 166 -23.71 16.91 -0.27
CA ASN A 166 -23.89 16.48 1.11
C ASN A 166 -23.04 15.23 1.39
N LEU A 167 -22.73 14.96 2.66
CA LEU A 167 -21.93 13.79 3.09
C LEU A 167 -22.49 12.47 2.55
N ILE A 168 -23.81 12.27 2.64
CA ILE A 168 -24.47 11.03 2.20
C ILE A 168 -24.33 10.86 0.68
N LEU A 169 -24.55 11.93 -0.08
CA LEU A 169 -24.42 11.89 -1.53
C LEU A 169 -22.96 11.67 -1.95
N TRP A 170 -22.01 12.32 -1.28
CA TRP A 170 -20.58 12.05 -1.44
C TRP A 170 -20.30 10.55 -1.20
N LEU A 171 -20.77 10.00 -0.08
CA LEU A 171 -20.55 8.59 0.27
C LEU A 171 -21.09 7.63 -0.79
N ILE A 172 -22.34 7.82 -1.23
CA ILE A 172 -22.96 6.99 -2.27
C ILE A 172 -22.14 7.02 -3.56
N LEU A 173 -21.75 8.22 -4.00
CA LEU A 173 -20.95 8.41 -5.22
C LEU A 173 -19.57 7.76 -5.09
N ARG A 174 -18.97 7.76 -3.90
CA ARG A 174 -17.71 7.07 -3.62
C ARG A 174 -17.87 5.56 -3.67
N VAL A 175 -18.91 5.00 -3.07
CA VAL A 175 -19.18 3.55 -3.15
C VAL A 175 -19.38 3.11 -4.61
N VAL A 176 -20.15 3.88 -5.40
CA VAL A 176 -20.32 3.63 -6.83
C VAL A 176 -19.00 3.71 -7.59
N MET A 177 -18.18 4.74 -7.30
CA MET A 177 -16.84 4.89 -7.89
C MET A 177 -15.98 3.66 -7.65
N LEU A 178 -15.93 3.19 -6.40
CA LEU A 178 -15.13 2.04 -6.00
C LEU A 178 -15.61 0.76 -6.69
N GLY A 179 -16.93 0.56 -6.78
CA GLY A 179 -17.52 -0.56 -7.51
C GLY A 179 -17.11 -0.56 -8.99
N VAL A 180 -17.23 0.59 -9.66
CA VAL A 180 -16.80 0.75 -11.06
C VAL A 180 -15.30 0.48 -11.22
N CYS A 181 -14.46 1.01 -10.32
CA CYS A 181 -13.02 0.78 -10.37
C CYS A 181 -12.65 -0.68 -10.20
N MET A 182 -13.34 -1.40 -9.31
CA MET A 182 -13.11 -2.83 -9.10
C MET A 182 -13.48 -3.66 -10.33
N VAL A 183 -14.62 -3.37 -10.96
CA VAL A 183 -15.03 -4.03 -12.21
C VAL A 183 -14.03 -3.74 -13.34
N LEU A 184 -13.57 -2.49 -13.46
CA LEU A 184 -12.57 -2.12 -14.46
C LEU A 184 -11.21 -2.80 -14.20
N HIS A 185 -10.77 -2.85 -12.95
CA HIS A 185 -9.52 -3.52 -12.56
C HIS A 185 -9.55 -5.01 -12.92
N LEU A 186 -10.66 -5.69 -12.61
CA LEU A 186 -10.88 -7.09 -13.00
C LEU A 186 -10.88 -7.27 -14.51
N SER A 187 -11.55 -6.37 -15.24
CA SER A 187 -11.62 -6.42 -16.70
C SER A 187 -10.23 -6.25 -17.34
N VAL A 188 -9.41 -5.36 -16.79
CA VAL A 188 -8.03 -5.13 -17.24
C VAL A 188 -7.15 -6.35 -16.94
N GLY A 189 -7.26 -6.93 -15.73
CA GLY A 189 -6.53 -8.15 -15.38
C GLY A 189 -6.89 -9.33 -16.28
N TRP A 190 -8.19 -9.53 -16.54
CA TRP A 190 -8.68 -10.55 -17.47
C TRP A 190 -8.18 -10.32 -18.90
N ALA A 191 -8.22 -9.08 -19.39
CA ALA A 191 -7.74 -8.75 -20.73
C ALA A 191 -6.24 -9.04 -20.89
N PHE A 192 -5.42 -8.68 -19.89
CA PHE A 192 -3.99 -8.97 -19.95
C PHE A 192 -3.69 -10.48 -19.98
N GLN A 193 -4.40 -11.28 -19.19
CA GLN A 193 -4.22 -12.73 -19.19
C GLN A 193 -4.71 -13.40 -20.47
N THR A 194 -5.76 -12.87 -21.08
CA THR A 194 -6.38 -13.45 -22.29
C THR A 194 -5.57 -13.13 -23.55
N TYR A 195 -5.01 -11.92 -23.65
CA TYR A 195 -4.44 -11.42 -24.90
C TYR A 195 -2.91 -11.31 -24.92
N LEU A 196 -2.20 -11.40 -23.77
CA LEU A 196 -0.74 -11.32 -23.75
C LEU A 196 -0.08 -12.71 -23.60
N PRO A 197 0.95 -13.03 -24.39
CA PRO A 197 1.74 -14.24 -24.22
C PRO A 197 2.54 -14.20 -22.90
N GLY A 198 2.65 -15.34 -22.21
CA GLY A 198 3.19 -15.42 -20.83
C GLY A 198 4.60 -14.86 -20.63
N VAL A 199 5.47 -14.90 -21.64
CA VAL A 199 6.81 -14.30 -21.56
C VAL A 199 6.75 -12.77 -21.52
N LEU A 200 5.81 -12.17 -22.26
CA LEU A 200 5.60 -10.73 -22.25
C LEU A 200 4.98 -10.28 -20.92
N VAL A 201 4.09 -11.08 -20.33
CA VAL A 201 3.49 -10.81 -19.01
C VAL A 201 4.54 -10.73 -17.89
N ASN A 202 5.61 -11.52 -17.97
CA ASN A 202 6.65 -11.54 -16.93
C ASN A 202 7.58 -10.32 -16.97
N TYR A 203 7.95 -9.82 -18.15
CA TYR A 203 8.91 -8.72 -18.28
C TYR A 203 8.29 -7.37 -18.66
N ALA A 204 7.07 -7.36 -19.23
CA ALA A 204 6.37 -6.13 -19.57
C ALA A 204 6.21 -5.19 -18.37
N PRO A 205 5.88 -5.65 -17.14
CA PRO A 205 5.73 -4.74 -16.01
C PRO A 205 7.00 -3.94 -15.71
N MET A 206 8.16 -4.60 -15.79
CA MET A 206 9.46 -3.96 -15.55
C MET A 206 9.75 -2.90 -16.62
N LEU A 207 9.60 -3.25 -17.90
CA LEU A 207 9.83 -2.31 -19.01
C LEU A 207 8.85 -1.14 -18.98
N LEU A 208 7.58 -1.39 -18.67
CA LEU A 208 6.54 -0.38 -18.66
C LEU A 208 6.73 0.61 -17.50
N LEU A 209 7.10 0.11 -16.30
CA LEU A 209 7.46 0.97 -15.17
C LEU A 209 8.72 1.77 -15.45
N LEU A 210 9.74 1.16 -16.09
CA LEU A 210 10.97 1.84 -16.45
C LEU A 210 10.70 2.99 -17.45
N ILE A 211 9.96 2.72 -18.52
CA ILE A 211 9.55 3.73 -19.50
C ILE A 211 8.73 4.82 -18.82
N LEU A 212 7.76 4.44 -17.98
CA LEU A 212 6.93 5.39 -17.25
C LEU A 212 7.77 6.30 -16.34
N ALA A 213 8.75 5.74 -15.62
CA ALA A 213 9.65 6.49 -14.76
C ALA A 213 10.52 7.47 -15.57
N PHE A 214 11.14 7.02 -16.67
CA PHE A 214 11.93 7.91 -17.54
C PHE A 214 11.07 9.03 -18.14
N CYS A 215 9.87 8.70 -18.62
CA CYS A 215 8.93 9.66 -19.17
C CYS A 215 8.50 10.73 -18.13
N LEU A 216 8.15 10.31 -16.91
CA LEU A 216 7.79 11.22 -15.82
C LEU A 216 8.97 12.09 -15.39
N LEU A 217 10.17 11.50 -15.24
CA LEU A 217 11.37 12.23 -14.87
C LEU A 217 11.72 13.28 -15.93
N SER A 218 11.63 12.91 -17.21
CA SER A 218 11.86 13.83 -18.33
C SER A 218 10.87 15.01 -18.34
N GLY A 219 9.59 14.74 -18.04
CA GLY A 219 8.57 15.77 -17.90
C GLY A 219 8.80 16.67 -16.68
N LEU A 220 9.26 16.11 -15.56
CA LEU A 220 9.57 16.86 -14.34
C LEU A 220 10.81 17.76 -14.51
N VAL A 221 11.85 17.27 -15.19
CA VAL A 221 13.04 18.05 -15.52
C VAL A 221 12.64 19.27 -16.37
N ASN A 222 11.75 19.09 -17.34
CA ASN A 222 11.24 20.19 -18.17
C ASN A 222 10.34 21.17 -17.36
N LEU A 223 9.57 20.67 -16.37
CA LEU A 223 8.84 21.53 -15.43
C LEU A 223 9.80 22.41 -14.62
N LEU A 224 10.88 21.84 -14.08
CA LEU A 224 11.84 22.54 -13.21
C LEU A 224 12.73 23.52 -13.96
N LEU A 225 13.15 23.16 -15.18
CA LEU A 225 14.05 23.98 -16.00
C LEU A 225 13.29 24.97 -16.89
N GLY A 226 11.96 24.91 -16.89
CA GLY A 226 11.08 25.87 -17.56
C GLY A 226 11.16 25.84 -19.09
N LEU A 227 10.45 26.79 -19.71
CA LEU A 227 10.26 26.97 -21.16
C LEU A 227 11.56 26.83 -22.00
N VAL A 228 12.72 27.10 -21.40
CA VAL A 228 14.05 27.13 -22.03
C VAL A 228 14.44 25.78 -22.64
N ILE A 229 14.10 24.65 -22.00
CA ILE A 229 14.42 23.31 -22.55
C ILE A 229 13.29 22.77 -23.43
N ALA A 230 12.03 23.15 -23.17
CA ALA A 230 10.90 22.76 -24.00
C ALA A 230 11.03 23.25 -25.46
N VAL A 231 11.63 24.42 -25.65
CA VAL A 231 11.97 24.97 -26.98
C VAL A 231 13.20 24.28 -27.57
N ALA A 232 14.17 23.88 -26.75
CA ALA A 232 15.40 23.24 -27.19
C ALA A 232 15.23 21.75 -27.56
N ASN A 233 14.27 21.04 -26.95
CA ASN A 233 13.99 19.63 -27.24
C ASN A 233 12.48 19.35 -27.31
N PRO A 234 11.92 19.16 -28.52
CA PRO A 234 10.48 18.97 -28.73
C PRO A 234 9.94 17.69 -28.05
N PHE A 235 10.78 16.69 -27.84
CA PHE A 235 10.40 15.47 -27.13
C PHE A 235 10.11 15.74 -25.64
N LEU A 236 10.95 16.54 -24.98
CA LEU A 236 10.75 16.93 -23.58
C LEU A 236 9.53 17.85 -23.41
N GLY A 237 9.30 18.74 -24.38
CA GLY A 237 8.08 19.54 -24.47
C GLY A 237 6.82 18.68 -24.58
N ALA A 238 6.83 17.66 -25.44
CA ALA A 238 5.71 16.74 -25.61
C ALA A 238 5.43 15.89 -24.36
N MET A 239 6.48 15.35 -23.72
CA MET A 239 6.34 14.59 -22.47
C MET A 239 5.76 15.44 -21.35
N TYR A 240 6.28 16.65 -21.15
CA TYR A 240 5.69 17.58 -20.19
C TYR A 240 4.21 17.85 -20.48
N THR A 241 3.87 18.15 -21.72
CA THR A 241 2.49 18.45 -22.14
C THR A 241 1.58 17.25 -21.89
N PHE A 242 2.05 16.04 -22.17
CA PHE A 242 1.29 14.83 -21.89
C PHE A 242 1.05 14.64 -20.38
N PHE A 243 2.10 14.60 -19.55
CA PHE A 243 1.97 14.25 -18.13
C PHE A 243 1.37 15.35 -17.26
N PHE A 244 1.51 16.62 -17.64
CA PHE A 244 1.14 17.76 -16.79
C PHE A 244 0.08 18.67 -17.38
N SER A 245 -0.23 18.57 -18.69
CA SER A 245 -1.27 19.39 -19.32
C SER A 245 -2.49 18.56 -19.76
N ASN A 246 -2.27 17.38 -20.35
CA ASN A 246 -3.34 16.49 -20.82
C ASN A 246 -4.12 15.85 -19.66
N ILE A 247 -5.42 15.59 -19.87
CA ILE A 247 -6.31 14.97 -18.87
C ILE A 247 -5.79 13.59 -18.47
N VAL A 248 -5.48 12.74 -19.45
CA VAL A 248 -5.01 11.37 -19.21
C VAL A 248 -3.67 11.38 -18.47
N GLY A 249 -2.68 12.11 -18.99
CA GLY A 249 -1.35 12.12 -18.38
C GLY A 249 -1.32 12.77 -16.99
N LYS A 250 -2.19 13.75 -16.69
CA LYS A 250 -2.39 14.23 -15.31
C LYS A 250 -2.83 13.11 -14.37
N GLN A 251 -3.74 12.23 -14.80
CA GLN A 251 -4.15 11.10 -13.96
C GLN A 251 -3.05 10.05 -13.85
N VAL A 252 -2.26 9.81 -14.90
CA VAL A 252 -1.09 8.93 -14.83
C VAL A 252 -0.07 9.44 -13.81
N SER A 253 0.26 10.74 -13.86
CA SER A 253 1.16 11.37 -12.89
C SER A 253 0.64 11.21 -11.46
N LYS A 254 -0.64 11.50 -11.22
CA LYS A 254 -1.27 11.28 -9.90
C LYS A 254 -1.24 9.81 -9.47
N ALA A 255 -1.51 8.89 -10.40
CA ALA A 255 -1.49 7.46 -10.12
C ALA A 255 -0.10 7.00 -9.63
N VAL A 256 0.97 7.49 -10.26
CA VAL A 256 2.34 7.19 -9.82
C VAL A 256 2.60 7.75 -8.42
N PHE A 257 2.18 8.99 -8.12
CA PHE A 257 2.31 9.56 -6.78
C PHE A 257 1.47 8.81 -5.73
N SER A 258 0.22 8.47 -6.02
CA SER A 258 -0.63 7.66 -5.14
C SER A 258 -0.02 6.27 -4.88
N THR A 259 0.51 5.64 -5.92
CA THR A 259 1.19 4.34 -5.83
C THR A 259 2.44 4.46 -4.96
N ALA A 260 3.25 5.51 -5.11
CA ALA A 260 4.43 5.72 -4.26
C ALA A 260 4.05 5.84 -2.76
N ILE A 261 2.96 6.54 -2.45
CA ILE A 261 2.43 6.63 -1.07
C ILE A 261 2.00 5.24 -0.57
N LEU A 262 1.26 4.48 -1.39
CA LEU A 262 0.78 3.15 -1.02
C LEU A 262 1.93 2.15 -0.85
N CYS A 263 2.93 2.17 -1.72
CA CYS A 263 4.14 1.37 -1.57
C CYS A 263 4.89 1.72 -0.29
N ALA A 264 4.97 3.00 0.09
CA ALA A 264 5.57 3.39 1.38
C ALA A 264 4.77 2.84 2.57
N VAL A 265 3.43 2.84 2.49
CA VAL A 265 2.57 2.23 3.51
C VAL A 265 2.80 0.72 3.61
N PHE A 266 2.81 -0.01 2.50
CA PHE A 266 3.09 -1.44 2.48
C PHE A 266 4.50 -1.77 2.97
N TYR A 267 5.49 -0.93 2.64
CA TYR A 267 6.86 -1.09 3.13
C TYR A 267 6.95 -0.89 4.64
N LEU A 268 6.23 0.09 5.19
CA LEU A 268 6.14 0.27 6.64
C LEU A 268 5.43 -0.92 7.32
N LEU A 269 4.35 -1.44 6.73
CA LEU A 269 3.67 -2.63 7.24
C LEU A 269 4.61 -3.85 7.28
N ASP A 270 5.43 -4.03 6.24
CA ASP A 270 6.46 -5.07 6.19
C ASP A 270 7.54 -4.87 7.28
N LEU A 271 8.03 -3.63 7.46
CA LEU A 271 9.00 -3.29 8.51
C LEU A 271 8.48 -3.57 9.93
N PHE A 272 7.20 -3.32 10.20
CA PHE A 272 6.55 -3.63 11.48
C PHE A 272 6.13 -5.11 11.61
N GLY A 273 6.33 -5.92 10.57
CA GLY A 273 6.00 -7.34 10.53
C GLY A 273 4.49 -7.60 10.57
N TYR A 274 3.70 -6.78 9.89
CA TYR A 274 2.27 -6.98 9.65
C TYR A 274 2.03 -7.61 8.26
N THR A 275 2.80 -8.64 7.92
CA THR A 275 2.70 -9.36 6.64
C THR A 275 1.61 -10.42 6.65
N VAL A 276 1.32 -11.03 7.81
CA VAL A 276 0.21 -11.99 7.99
C VAL A 276 -0.74 -11.45 9.05
N VAL A 277 -1.95 -11.07 8.62
CA VAL A 277 -2.96 -10.48 9.48
C VAL A 277 -4.16 -11.40 9.61
N CYS A 278 -4.56 -11.71 10.83
CA CYS A 278 -5.75 -12.53 11.08
C CYS A 278 -7.03 -11.74 10.75
N ILE A 279 -7.92 -12.34 9.96
CA ILE A 279 -9.22 -11.78 9.55
C ILE A 279 -10.40 -12.61 10.09
N SER A 280 -10.24 -13.24 11.25
CA SER A 280 -11.36 -13.92 11.91
C SER A 280 -12.48 -12.94 12.26
N ALA A 281 -13.69 -13.45 12.50
CA ALA A 281 -14.84 -12.62 12.90
C ALA A 281 -14.57 -11.77 14.16
N GLY A 282 -13.71 -12.24 15.06
CA GLY A 282 -13.27 -11.47 16.23
C GLY A 282 -12.36 -10.29 15.89
N ALA A 283 -11.58 -10.39 14.82
CA ALA A 283 -10.69 -9.33 14.35
C ALA A 283 -11.45 -8.20 13.64
N LEU A 284 -12.68 -8.45 13.14
CA LEU A 284 -13.52 -7.45 12.47
C LEU A 284 -13.78 -6.21 13.34
N ILE A 285 -13.96 -6.41 14.64
CA ILE A 285 -14.17 -5.32 15.62
C ILE A 285 -12.98 -4.35 15.61
N THR A 286 -11.76 -4.84 15.35
CA THR A 286 -10.54 -4.04 15.27
C THR A 286 -10.39 -3.32 13.93
N TYR A 287 -10.93 -3.88 12.83
CA TYR A 287 -10.86 -3.27 11.50
C TYR A 287 -11.92 -2.19 11.24
N ILE A 288 -13.11 -2.30 11.86
CA ILE A 288 -14.19 -1.31 11.68
C ILE A 288 -13.71 0.13 12.02
N PRO A 289 -13.04 0.38 13.17
CA PRO A 289 -12.46 1.68 13.47
C PRO A 289 -11.47 2.17 12.41
N VAL A 290 -10.64 1.28 11.87
CA VAL A 290 -9.68 1.61 10.80
C VAL A 290 -10.41 2.06 9.54
N ALA A 291 -11.43 1.31 9.11
CA ALA A 291 -12.22 1.62 7.93
C ALA A 291 -12.96 2.96 8.07
N LEU A 292 -13.53 3.23 9.25
CA LEU A 292 -14.19 4.52 9.55
C LEU A 292 -13.19 5.67 9.58
N LEU A 293 -11.99 5.47 10.14
CA LEU A 293 -10.93 6.46 10.16
C LEU A 293 -10.43 6.78 8.74
N LEU A 294 -10.22 5.75 7.90
CA LEU A 294 -9.88 5.93 6.49
C LEU A 294 -10.96 6.71 5.73
N LEU A 295 -12.24 6.39 5.99
CA LEU A 295 -13.37 7.10 5.39
C LEU A 295 -13.41 8.58 5.82
N ALA A 296 -13.21 8.86 7.11
CA ALA A 296 -13.17 10.21 7.65
C ALA A 296 -11.99 11.02 7.09
N LEU A 297 -10.80 10.43 7.03
CA LEU A 297 -9.63 11.03 6.40
C LEU A 297 -9.84 11.28 4.91
N TRP A 298 -10.47 10.32 4.21
CA TRP A 298 -10.76 10.47 2.80
C TRP A 298 -11.72 11.63 2.53
N TYR A 299 -12.76 11.79 3.37
CA TYR A 299 -13.67 12.93 3.30
C TYR A 299 -12.94 14.25 3.61
N LEU A 300 -12.15 14.29 4.67
CA LEU A 300 -11.42 15.50 5.08
C LEU A 300 -10.46 15.96 3.98
N ILE A 301 -9.66 15.04 3.43
CA ILE A 301 -8.64 15.34 2.41
C ILE A 301 -9.30 15.61 1.04
N GLY A 302 -10.38 14.91 0.69
CA GLY A 302 -11.02 15.04 -0.63
C GLY A 302 -11.98 16.23 -0.78
N CYS A 303 -12.60 16.67 0.33
CA CYS A 303 -13.62 17.72 0.32
C CYS A 303 -13.25 18.96 1.13
N VAL A 304 -12.54 18.83 2.27
CA VAL A 304 -12.29 19.95 3.19
C VAL A 304 -10.92 20.59 2.94
N LEU A 305 -9.89 19.76 2.76
CA LEU A 305 -8.50 20.16 2.49
C LEU A 305 -8.25 20.40 1.01
#